data_AF-A0A8X7MU78-F1
#
_entry.id   AF-A0A8X7MU78-F1
#
_cell.length_a   1.000
_cell.length_b   1.000
_cell.length_c   1.000
_cell.angle_alpha   90.00
_cell.angle_beta   90.00
_cell.angle_gamma   90.00
#
_symmetry.space_group_name_H-M   'P 1'
#
loop_
_entity.id
_entity.type
_entity.pdbx_description
1 polymer ?
#
loop_
_entity_poly.entity_id
_entity_poly.type
_entity_poly.pdbx_seq_one_letter_code
_entity_poly.pdbx_strand_id
1 'polypeptide(L)'
;MDDIVSAARVDREYAELQQEVDELMEELGGGKDGASGQSDFDAEVEGIVDDYNADPEDDNVDSAITRLHNCLVKIRSSTKQYKMFKELVAELYPGDKKRTLPSLRGATRWNSFLVELRGCVRIQKAFTRLFNEDDEGIWTGFRVRPAEWTAMNQLCQVLETAELVSLDIQAAESSIADVLFFHRILRRFMVTRLENLHDVHEDSPAYGVKKAILAIQIKLEKYETKAKANKMVVAASILHPRRRRKPLAPSPDGESASALLGVMADRFLGKESVQPSPKPRNEPTSVSRYGVDIDSDDEDDTTVTVPDPSSSEIDIYLSGRYEWTDDYGPDTTKGALTWWRQHAQFLPRLAKLAQILLAVPSTTAIAERGFSHAGIFCSPRRNLGANSITMLTTCKLLTQSGFDPYKIDNQEADTPARNSTWTTATTAGPSISQRP
;
A
#
# COMPACT_ATOMS: atom_id res chain seq x y z
N MET A 1 -34.65 -28.89 11.07
CA MET A 1 -34.70 -28.89 9.60
C MET A 1 -34.36 -27.50 9.06
N ASP A 2 -34.80 -26.43 9.73
CA ASP A 2 -34.62 -25.04 9.28
C ASP A 2 -33.15 -24.62 9.13
N ASP A 3 -32.22 -25.07 9.98
CA ASP A 3 -30.78 -24.74 9.84
C ASP A 3 -30.17 -25.24 8.51
N ILE A 4 -30.61 -26.41 8.01
CA ILE A 4 -30.14 -26.98 6.74
C ILE A 4 -30.68 -26.17 5.56
N VAL A 5 -31.93 -25.69 5.67
CA VAL A 5 -32.55 -24.79 4.69
C VAL A 5 -31.87 -23.41 4.71
N SER A 6 -31.44 -22.93 5.88
CA SER A 6 -30.67 -21.68 6.00
C SER A 6 -29.29 -21.78 5.35
N ALA A 7 -28.54 -22.87 5.58
CA ALA A 7 -27.23 -23.07 4.96
C ALA A 7 -27.34 -23.14 3.44
N ALA A 8 -28.24 -23.99 2.92
CA ALA A 8 -28.46 -24.13 1.48
C ALA A 8 -29.03 -22.87 0.79
N ARG A 9 -29.55 -21.89 1.56
CA ARG A 9 -29.93 -20.57 1.06
C ARG A 9 -28.74 -19.62 0.99
N VAL A 10 -27.90 -19.60 2.03
CA VAL A 10 -26.65 -18.81 2.05
C VAL A 10 -25.67 -19.29 0.98
N ASP A 11 -25.52 -20.60 0.78
CA ASP A 11 -24.66 -21.16 -0.27
C ASP A 11 -25.15 -20.76 -1.68
N ARG A 12 -26.46 -20.57 -1.85
CA ARG A 12 -27.07 -20.12 -3.10
C ARG A 12 -26.92 -18.61 -3.31
N GLU A 13 -27.22 -17.81 -2.30
CA GLU A 13 -26.97 -16.35 -2.29
C GLU A 13 -25.48 -16.06 -2.56
N TYR A 14 -24.55 -16.88 -2.02
CA TYR A 14 -23.11 -16.77 -2.28
C TYR A 14 -22.75 -17.18 -3.72
N ALA A 15 -23.36 -18.23 -4.28
CA ALA A 15 -23.14 -18.63 -5.67
C ALA A 15 -23.68 -17.60 -6.68
N GLU A 16 -24.84 -17.00 -6.40
CA GLU A 16 -25.44 -15.92 -7.20
C GLU A 16 -24.54 -14.67 -7.18
N LEU A 17 -24.06 -14.25 -6.00
CA LEU A 17 -23.08 -13.14 -5.89
C LEU A 17 -21.75 -13.45 -6.56
N GLN A 18 -21.25 -14.69 -6.48
CA GLN A 18 -20.02 -15.09 -7.16
C GLN A 18 -20.20 -15.04 -8.68
N GLN A 19 -21.38 -15.41 -9.20
CA GLN A 19 -21.69 -15.30 -10.62
C GLN A 19 -21.78 -13.83 -11.07
N GLU A 20 -22.46 -12.95 -10.33
CA GLU A 20 -22.50 -11.51 -10.64
C GLU A 20 -21.09 -10.87 -10.62
N VAL A 21 -20.23 -11.28 -9.67
CA VAL A 21 -18.83 -10.82 -9.59
C VAL A 21 -18.00 -11.37 -10.75
N ASP A 22 -18.13 -12.65 -11.09
CA ASP A 22 -17.42 -13.26 -12.23
C ASP A 22 -17.85 -12.59 -13.55
N GLU A 23 -19.15 -12.35 -13.76
CA GLU A 23 -19.69 -11.64 -14.94
C GLU A 23 -19.19 -10.19 -15.02
N LEU A 24 -19.18 -9.45 -13.90
CA LEU A 24 -18.60 -8.09 -13.83
C LEU A 24 -17.09 -8.08 -14.09
N MET A 25 -16.35 -9.08 -13.62
CA MET A 25 -14.91 -9.20 -13.86
C MET A 25 -14.63 -9.53 -15.33
N GLU A 26 -15.42 -10.39 -15.95
CA GLU A 26 -15.33 -10.72 -17.38
C GLU A 26 -15.70 -9.50 -18.26
N GLU A 27 -16.72 -8.73 -17.90
CA GLU A 27 -17.10 -7.47 -18.59
C GLU A 27 -16.05 -6.34 -18.41
N LEU A 28 -15.28 -6.35 -17.30
CA LEU A 28 -14.18 -5.42 -17.04
C LEU A 28 -12.81 -5.90 -17.57
N GLY A 29 -12.73 -7.06 -18.24
CA GLY A 29 -11.48 -7.62 -18.74
C GLY A 29 -10.53 -8.14 -17.65
N GLY A 30 -11.05 -8.36 -16.44
CA GLY A 30 -10.36 -9.01 -15.34
C GLY A 30 -10.30 -10.51 -15.55
N GLY A 31 -9.15 -11.01 -16.02
CA GLY A 31 -8.90 -12.45 -16.12
C GLY A 31 -9.07 -13.16 -14.78
N LYS A 32 -9.45 -14.44 -14.83
CA LYS A 32 -9.57 -15.30 -13.64
C LYS A 32 -8.20 -15.54 -13.00
N ASP A 33 -7.84 -14.68 -12.04
CA ASP A 33 -6.75 -14.90 -11.08
C ASP A 33 -7.14 -16.00 -10.09
N GLY A 34 -7.28 -17.23 -10.62
CA GLY A 34 -7.48 -18.44 -9.84
C GLY A 34 -6.21 -18.79 -9.05
N ALA A 35 -6.40 -19.29 -7.83
CA ALA A 35 -5.32 -19.60 -6.89
C ALA A 35 -4.50 -20.87 -7.28
N SER A 36 -3.81 -20.84 -8.42
CA SER A 36 -2.62 -21.65 -8.67
C SER A 36 -1.37 -20.84 -8.29
N GLY A 37 -0.37 -21.51 -7.71
CA GLY A 37 0.92 -20.90 -7.35
C GLY A 37 1.82 -20.65 -8.56
N GLN A 38 1.27 -20.17 -9.67
CA GLN A 38 2.04 -19.74 -10.84
C GLN A 38 2.42 -18.27 -10.65
N SER A 39 3.69 -17.93 -10.81
CA SER A 39 4.20 -16.57 -10.73
C SER A 39 3.71 -15.69 -11.89
N ASP A 40 3.05 -14.56 -11.61
CA ASP A 40 2.84 -13.45 -12.59
C ASP A 40 4.13 -12.60 -12.76
N PHE A 41 5.29 -13.25 -12.74
CA PHE A 41 6.57 -12.62 -13.02
C PHE A 41 6.89 -12.80 -14.51
N ASP A 42 7.51 -11.80 -15.11
CA ASP A 42 8.04 -11.95 -16.47
C ASP A 42 9.37 -12.72 -16.37
N ALA A 43 9.75 -13.56 -17.34
CA ALA A 43 10.87 -14.51 -17.20
C ALA A 43 12.23 -13.87 -16.82
N GLU A 44 12.48 -12.61 -17.21
CA GLU A 44 13.65 -11.83 -16.79
C GLU A 44 13.60 -11.44 -15.29
N VAL A 45 12.39 -11.16 -14.78
CA VAL A 45 12.14 -10.89 -13.37
C VAL A 45 12.16 -12.20 -12.57
N GLU A 46 11.67 -13.33 -13.11
CA GLU A 46 11.78 -14.65 -12.47
C GLU A 46 13.23 -14.98 -12.15
N GLY A 47 14.11 -14.99 -13.15
CA GLY A 47 15.53 -15.31 -12.92
C GLY A 47 16.23 -14.42 -11.89
N ILE A 48 15.83 -13.15 -11.74
CA ILE A 48 16.36 -12.26 -10.68
C ILE A 48 15.65 -12.51 -9.33
N VAL A 49 14.36 -12.83 -9.33
CA VAL A 49 13.59 -13.08 -8.10
C VAL A 49 13.95 -14.44 -7.50
N ASP A 50 14.26 -15.44 -8.31
CA ASP A 50 14.70 -16.77 -7.90
C ASP A 50 16.11 -16.74 -7.26
N ASP A 51 17.01 -15.84 -7.70
CA ASP A 51 18.27 -15.50 -6.99
C ASP A 51 18.01 -15.11 -5.50
N TYR A 52 16.80 -14.65 -5.15
CA TYR A 52 16.40 -14.18 -3.80
C TYR A 52 15.33 -15.02 -3.09
N ASN A 53 14.52 -15.77 -3.84
CA ASN A 53 13.53 -16.70 -3.32
C ASN A 53 14.24 -17.99 -2.92
N ALA A 54 14.58 -18.11 -1.63
CA ALA A 54 15.09 -19.34 -1.08
C ALA A 54 14.02 -20.45 -1.14
N ASP A 55 14.05 -21.26 -2.20
CA ASP A 55 13.56 -22.63 -2.15
C ASP A 55 14.54 -23.45 -1.30
N PRO A 56 14.10 -24.12 -0.20
CA PRO A 56 14.97 -24.96 0.60
C PRO A 56 15.46 -26.23 -0.12
N GLU A 57 14.97 -26.54 -1.33
CA GLU A 57 15.41 -27.68 -2.14
C GLU A 57 16.36 -27.29 -3.31
N ASP A 58 16.60 -26.00 -3.57
CA ASP A 58 17.57 -25.57 -4.60
C ASP A 58 18.98 -25.34 -4.01
N ASP A 59 19.78 -26.41 -4.01
CA ASP A 59 21.20 -26.41 -3.63
C ASP A 59 22.10 -25.55 -4.56
N ASN A 60 21.57 -24.99 -5.67
CA ASN A 60 22.37 -24.39 -6.74
C ASN A 60 22.54 -22.86 -6.63
N VAL A 61 21.84 -22.18 -5.71
CA VAL A 61 21.86 -20.71 -5.54
C VAL A 61 22.59 -20.31 -4.23
N ASP A 62 23.93 -20.27 -4.27
CA ASP A 62 24.78 -19.85 -3.13
C ASP A 62 24.79 -18.32 -2.88
N SER A 63 23.60 -17.73 -2.71
CA SER A 63 23.46 -16.33 -2.33
C SER A 63 23.68 -16.12 -0.83
N ALA A 64 24.25 -14.98 -0.45
CA ALA A 64 24.43 -14.63 0.96
C ALA A 64 23.09 -14.52 1.73
N ILE A 65 21.99 -14.25 1.02
CA ILE A 65 20.63 -14.17 1.59
C ILE A 65 20.08 -15.58 1.82
N THR A 66 20.32 -16.53 0.91
CA THR A 66 19.97 -17.95 1.07
C THR A 66 20.77 -18.57 2.21
N ARG A 67 22.10 -18.35 2.28
CA ARG A 67 22.93 -18.76 3.42
C ARG A 67 22.42 -18.23 4.76
N LEU A 68 22.04 -16.94 4.81
CA LEU A 68 21.51 -16.31 6.02
C LEU A 68 20.11 -16.83 6.41
N HIS A 69 19.24 -17.09 5.44
CA HIS A 69 17.93 -17.70 5.67
C HIS A 69 18.07 -19.11 6.24
N ASN A 70 18.89 -19.96 5.60
CA ASN A 70 19.10 -21.34 6.01
C ASN A 70 19.76 -21.43 7.40
N CYS A 71 20.64 -20.48 7.74
CA CYS A 71 21.13 -20.30 9.11
C CYS A 71 20.00 -20.06 10.12
N LEU A 72 19.09 -19.13 9.82
CA LEU A 72 17.95 -18.80 10.69
C LEU A 72 16.96 -19.97 10.81
N VAL A 73 16.71 -20.71 9.73
CA VAL A 73 15.91 -21.95 9.74
C VAL A 73 16.54 -22.97 10.69
N LYS A 74 17.86 -23.22 10.58
CA LYS A 74 18.60 -24.15 11.45
C LYS A 74 18.55 -23.72 12.92
N ILE A 75 18.82 -22.45 13.22
CA ILE A 75 18.71 -21.89 14.59
C ILE A 75 17.30 -22.14 15.18
N ARG A 76 16.25 -22.07 14.35
CA ARG A 76 14.85 -22.18 14.80
C ARG A 76 14.31 -23.61 14.81
N SER A 77 14.94 -24.57 14.13
CA SER A 77 14.51 -25.97 14.14
C SER A 77 14.86 -26.69 15.45
N SER A 78 15.93 -26.28 16.14
CA SER A 78 16.35 -26.85 17.43
C SER A 78 16.07 -25.92 18.60
N THR A 79 15.34 -26.42 19.61
CA THR A 79 15.11 -25.67 20.87
C THR A 79 16.42 -25.33 21.60
N LYS A 80 17.47 -26.15 21.45
CA LYS A 80 18.82 -25.87 22.01
C LYS A 80 19.43 -24.65 21.32
N GLN A 81 19.49 -24.66 19.98
CA GLN A 81 20.10 -23.59 19.18
C GLN A 81 19.31 -22.29 19.28
N TYR A 82 17.98 -22.35 19.30
CA TYR A 82 17.11 -21.19 19.51
C TYR A 82 17.41 -20.48 20.84
N LYS A 83 17.54 -21.23 21.95
CA LYS A 83 17.85 -20.65 23.27
C LYS A 83 19.24 -20.04 23.30
N MET A 84 20.26 -20.82 22.90
CA MET A 84 21.65 -20.38 22.82
C MET A 84 21.81 -19.09 22.01
N PHE A 85 21.24 -19.02 20.81
CA PHE A 85 21.38 -17.83 19.97
C PHE A 85 20.55 -16.64 20.50
N LYS A 86 19.41 -16.89 21.15
CA LYS A 86 18.63 -15.85 21.84
C LYS A 86 19.38 -15.26 23.04
N GLU A 87 20.12 -16.08 23.77
CA GLU A 87 21.02 -15.65 24.85
C GLU A 87 22.20 -14.84 24.30
N LEU A 88 22.84 -15.29 23.21
CA LEU A 88 23.90 -14.56 22.49
C LEU A 88 23.45 -13.17 22.00
N VAL A 89 22.22 -13.08 21.47
CA VAL A 89 21.61 -11.80 21.07
C VAL A 89 21.39 -10.89 22.29
N ALA A 90 20.95 -11.43 23.42
CA ALA A 90 20.76 -10.65 24.65
C ALA A 90 22.09 -10.17 25.28
N GLU A 91 23.15 -10.96 25.17
CA GLU A 91 24.51 -10.61 25.61
C GLU A 91 25.09 -9.45 24.77
N LEU A 92 24.96 -9.52 23.44
CA LEU A 92 25.52 -8.53 22.52
C LEU A 92 24.69 -7.23 22.43
N TYR A 93 23.42 -7.27 22.84
CA TYR A 93 22.49 -6.13 22.79
C TYR A 93 21.73 -5.97 24.11
N PRO A 94 22.42 -5.74 25.24
CA PRO A 94 21.80 -5.71 26.56
C PRO A 94 20.76 -4.60 26.67
N GLY A 95 19.53 -4.99 27.03
CA GLY A 95 18.40 -4.07 27.20
C GLY A 95 17.66 -3.67 25.91
N ASP A 96 18.15 -4.01 24.72
CA ASP A 96 17.49 -3.65 23.46
C ASP A 96 16.32 -4.59 23.12
N LYS A 97 15.12 -4.21 23.55
CA LYS A 97 13.87 -4.93 23.26
C LYS A 97 13.50 -5.00 21.77
N LYS A 98 14.15 -4.24 20.88
CA LYS A 98 13.90 -4.26 19.43
C LYS A 98 14.81 -5.26 18.69
N ARG A 99 15.94 -5.66 19.28
CA ARG A 99 16.89 -6.63 18.71
C ARG A 99 16.59 -8.03 19.23
N THR A 100 15.59 -8.67 18.62
CA THR A 100 15.18 -10.04 18.92
C THR A 100 15.41 -10.95 17.72
N LEU A 101 15.35 -12.28 17.93
CA LEU A 101 15.42 -13.25 16.83
C LEU A 101 14.31 -12.98 15.79
N PRO A 102 14.65 -12.82 14.49
CA PRO A 102 13.66 -12.58 13.44
C PRO A 102 12.73 -13.78 13.26
N SER A 103 11.47 -13.51 12.91
CA SER A 103 10.56 -14.53 12.39
C SER A 103 11.03 -14.98 11.01
N LEU A 104 10.83 -16.26 10.68
CA LEU A 104 10.99 -16.74 9.31
C LEU A 104 9.98 -16.05 8.40
N ARG A 105 10.40 -15.79 7.15
CA ARG A 105 9.53 -15.41 6.04
C ARG A 105 8.45 -16.46 5.82
N GLY A 106 7.34 -16.06 5.20
CA GLY A 106 6.22 -16.95 4.91
C GLY A 106 5.33 -16.40 3.82
N ALA A 107 4.93 -17.28 2.89
CA ALA A 107 4.25 -16.93 1.65
C ALA A 107 2.99 -16.05 1.83
N THR A 108 2.28 -16.18 2.94
CA THR A 108 1.03 -15.47 3.23
C THR A 108 1.19 -14.02 3.71
N ARG A 109 2.40 -13.45 3.70
CA ARG A 109 2.66 -12.06 4.14
C ARG A 109 3.66 -11.37 3.22
N TRP A 110 3.18 -10.43 2.42
CA TRP A 110 3.94 -9.75 1.35
C TRP A 110 5.31 -9.20 1.82
N ASN A 111 5.36 -8.54 2.98
CA ASN A 111 6.60 -7.92 3.49
C ASN A 111 7.49 -8.87 4.34
N SER A 112 7.19 -10.19 4.37
CA SER A 112 7.87 -11.12 5.27
C SER A 112 9.37 -11.31 4.96
N PHE A 113 9.76 -11.26 3.69
CA PHE A 113 11.16 -11.23 3.25
C PHE A 113 11.92 -10.07 3.91
N LEU A 114 11.40 -8.84 3.77
CA LEU A 114 12.05 -7.64 4.33
C LEU A 114 12.08 -7.69 5.85
N VAL A 115 11.00 -8.12 6.50
CA VAL A 115 10.93 -8.25 7.97
C VAL A 115 12.00 -9.23 8.49
N GLU A 116 12.20 -10.37 7.83
CA GLU A 116 13.26 -11.31 8.18
C GLU A 116 14.64 -10.71 7.94
N LEU A 117 14.95 -10.27 6.71
CA LEU A 117 16.26 -9.76 6.31
C LEU A 117 16.70 -8.58 7.18
N ARG A 118 15.83 -7.58 7.35
CA ARG A 118 16.04 -6.42 8.23
C ARG A 118 16.17 -6.84 9.69
N GLY A 119 15.48 -7.89 10.10
CA GLY A 119 15.67 -8.53 11.40
C GLY A 119 17.10 -9.04 11.55
N CYS A 120 17.59 -9.84 10.61
CA CYS A 120 18.92 -10.45 10.63
C CYS A 120 20.03 -9.39 10.58
N VAL A 121 19.94 -8.42 9.66
CA VAL A 121 20.89 -7.30 9.55
C VAL A 121 20.97 -6.49 10.85
N ARG A 122 19.85 -6.23 11.53
CA ARG A 122 19.83 -5.52 12.83
C ARG A 122 20.56 -6.26 13.95
N ILE A 123 20.68 -7.59 13.86
CA ILE A 123 21.41 -8.41 14.84
C ILE A 123 22.73 -8.98 14.30
N GLN A 124 23.23 -8.53 13.14
CA GLN A 124 24.36 -9.11 12.40
C GLN A 124 25.56 -9.55 13.26
N LYS A 125 25.94 -8.79 14.30
CA LYS A 125 27.06 -9.16 15.19
C LYS A 125 26.87 -10.52 15.88
N ALA A 126 25.63 -10.93 16.17
CA ALA A 126 25.33 -12.24 16.75
C ALA A 126 25.55 -13.37 15.73
N PHE A 127 25.18 -13.17 14.47
CA PHE A 127 25.55 -14.09 13.38
C PHE A 127 27.06 -14.13 13.17
N THR A 128 27.74 -12.97 13.09
CA THR A 128 29.21 -12.92 12.96
C THR A 128 29.92 -13.64 14.10
N ARG A 129 29.43 -13.50 15.34
CA ARG A 129 29.99 -14.19 16.51
C ARG A 129 29.73 -15.70 16.44
N LEU A 130 28.50 -16.12 16.12
CA LEU A 130 28.16 -17.53 15.88
C LEU A 130 29.06 -18.18 14.82
N PHE A 131 29.39 -17.45 13.74
CA PHE A 131 30.27 -17.96 12.67
C PHE A 131 31.75 -18.01 13.05
N ASN A 132 32.17 -17.29 14.10
CA ASN A 132 33.57 -17.22 14.55
C ASN A 132 33.85 -18.14 15.75
N GLU A 133 32.85 -18.42 16.58
CA GLU A 133 32.92 -19.35 17.73
C GLU A 133 32.38 -20.75 17.34
N ASP A 134 32.52 -21.14 16.07
CA ASP A 134 32.00 -22.39 15.49
C ASP A 134 33.01 -23.54 15.57
N ASP A 135 33.36 -23.95 16.78
CA ASP A 135 34.34 -25.03 17.02
C ASP A 135 33.90 -26.39 16.43
N GLU A 136 32.58 -26.62 16.31
CA GLU A 136 32.00 -27.85 15.75
C GLU A 136 31.82 -27.78 14.21
N GLY A 137 32.13 -26.65 13.56
CA GLY A 137 32.00 -26.46 12.11
C GLY A 137 30.56 -26.40 11.57
N ILE A 138 29.56 -26.33 12.44
CA ILE A 138 28.12 -26.44 12.16
C ILE A 138 27.57 -25.25 11.36
N TRP A 139 28.22 -24.10 11.47
CA TRP A 139 27.80 -22.80 10.97
C TRP A 139 28.70 -22.25 9.85
N THR A 140 29.90 -22.79 9.65
CA THR A 140 30.86 -22.40 8.59
C THR A 140 30.22 -22.22 7.22
N GLY A 141 29.38 -23.17 6.78
CA GLY A 141 28.67 -23.14 5.50
C GLY A 141 27.66 -22.00 5.34
N PHE A 142 27.24 -21.34 6.42
CA PHE A 142 26.33 -20.19 6.38
C PHE A 142 27.03 -18.83 6.52
N ARG A 143 28.38 -18.81 6.52
CA ARG A 143 29.16 -17.61 6.81
C ARG A 143 28.84 -16.48 5.81
N VAL A 144 28.58 -15.29 6.36
CA VAL A 144 28.32 -14.05 5.62
C VAL A 144 29.47 -13.07 5.81
N ARG A 145 29.99 -12.54 4.70
CA ARG A 145 31.15 -11.61 4.63
C ARG A 145 30.72 -10.16 4.93
N PRO A 146 31.63 -9.27 5.40
CA PRO A 146 31.28 -7.86 5.67
C PRO A 146 30.72 -7.08 4.46
N ALA A 147 31.21 -7.37 3.24
CA ALA A 147 30.68 -6.78 2.01
C ALA A 147 29.24 -7.27 1.71
N GLU A 148 28.94 -8.54 1.98
CA GLU A 148 27.61 -9.12 1.82
C GLU A 148 26.61 -8.53 2.83
N TRP A 149 27.02 -8.35 4.10
CA TRP A 149 26.24 -7.60 5.09
C TRP A 149 25.94 -6.16 4.65
N THR A 150 26.92 -5.49 4.04
CA THR A 150 26.76 -4.13 3.53
C THR A 150 25.75 -4.08 2.38
N ALA A 151 25.85 -5.01 1.43
CA ALA A 151 24.91 -5.15 0.31
C ALA A 151 23.49 -5.49 0.79
N MET A 152 23.33 -6.44 1.74
CA MET A 152 22.02 -6.76 2.32
C MET A 152 21.40 -5.57 3.08
N ASN A 153 22.22 -4.77 3.77
CA ASN A 153 21.75 -3.55 4.41
C ASN A 153 21.31 -2.47 3.39
N GLN A 154 22.02 -2.33 2.26
CA GLN A 154 21.59 -1.48 1.14
C GLN A 154 20.27 -1.99 0.52
N LEU A 155 20.14 -3.30 0.31
CA LEU A 155 18.90 -3.93 -0.15
C LEU A 155 17.73 -3.67 0.81
N CYS A 156 17.96 -3.75 2.13
CA CYS A 156 16.95 -3.35 3.11
C CYS A 156 16.50 -1.89 2.90
N GLN A 157 17.40 -0.93 2.67
CA GLN A 157 17.03 0.47 2.45
C GLN A 157 16.22 0.69 1.16
N VAL A 158 16.53 -0.05 0.10
CA VAL A 158 15.75 -0.06 -1.15
C VAL A 158 14.34 -0.59 -0.88
N LEU A 159 14.23 -1.75 -0.24
CA LEU A 159 12.96 -2.40 0.06
C LEU A 159 12.14 -1.65 1.11
N GLU A 160 12.76 -0.95 2.07
CA GLU A 160 12.08 -0.05 3.02
C GLU A 160 11.40 1.14 2.32
N THR A 161 11.98 1.60 1.21
CA THR A 161 11.37 2.67 0.39
C THR A 161 10.11 2.15 -0.30
N ALA A 162 10.12 0.90 -0.78
CA ALA A 162 8.92 0.23 -1.30
C ALA A 162 7.91 -0.10 -0.18
N GLU A 163 8.37 -0.53 1.00
CA GLU A 163 7.52 -0.79 2.17
C GLU A 163 6.74 0.46 2.59
N LEU A 164 7.39 1.63 2.64
CA LEU A 164 6.74 2.90 2.96
C LEU A 164 5.61 3.22 1.98
N VAL A 165 5.90 3.21 0.66
CA VAL A 165 4.88 3.47 -0.38
C VAL A 165 3.77 2.41 -0.33
N SER A 166 4.10 1.15 -0.03
CA SER A 166 3.12 0.06 0.11
C SER A 166 2.18 0.27 1.30
N LEU A 167 2.63 0.92 2.38
CA LEU A 167 1.80 1.23 3.54
C LEU A 167 0.92 2.46 3.29
N ASP A 168 1.42 3.47 2.59
CA ASP A 168 0.66 4.66 2.20
C ASP A 168 -0.46 4.32 1.22
N ILE A 169 -0.21 3.51 0.19
CA ILE A 169 -1.26 3.04 -0.74
C ILE A 169 -2.27 2.09 -0.05
N GLN A 170 -1.89 1.48 1.07
CA GLN A 170 -2.78 0.70 1.94
C GLN A 170 -3.52 1.55 2.96
N ALA A 171 -3.25 2.86 3.10
CA ALA A 171 -3.99 3.71 4.01
C ALA A 171 -5.48 3.75 3.64
N ALA A 172 -6.36 3.82 4.65
CA ALA A 172 -7.80 3.94 4.41
C ALA A 172 -8.20 5.28 3.74
N GLU A 173 -7.28 6.25 3.68
CA GLU A 173 -7.45 7.55 3.04
C GLU A 173 -6.89 7.60 1.60
N SER A 174 -6.34 6.49 1.09
CA SER A 174 -5.80 6.37 -0.28
C SER A 174 -6.85 5.84 -1.26
N SER A 175 -6.91 6.44 -2.45
CA SER A 175 -7.84 6.03 -3.52
C SER A 175 -7.13 5.68 -4.82
N ILE A 176 -7.91 5.22 -5.80
CA ILE A 176 -7.45 5.00 -7.18
C ILE A 176 -6.81 6.25 -7.83
N ALA A 177 -7.06 7.47 -7.32
CA ALA A 177 -6.40 8.69 -7.79
C ALA A 177 -4.92 8.82 -7.35
N ASP A 178 -4.52 8.10 -6.31
CA ASP A 178 -3.16 8.12 -5.77
C ASP A 178 -2.25 7.04 -6.39
N VAL A 179 -2.82 6.07 -7.12
CA VAL A 179 -2.08 4.94 -7.73
C VAL A 179 -0.94 5.42 -8.64
N LEU A 180 -1.24 6.28 -9.63
CA LEU A 180 -0.21 6.81 -10.55
C LEU A 180 0.81 7.72 -9.83
N PHE A 181 0.41 8.38 -8.75
CA PHE A 181 1.28 9.22 -7.95
C PHE A 181 2.30 8.36 -7.18
N PHE A 182 1.86 7.28 -6.54
CA PHE A 182 2.74 6.31 -5.89
C PHE A 182 3.68 5.59 -6.87
N HIS A 183 3.20 5.26 -8.09
CA HIS A 183 4.08 4.77 -9.16
C HIS A 183 5.21 5.77 -9.49
N ARG A 184 4.88 7.06 -9.69
CA ARG A 184 5.87 8.12 -9.97
C ARG A 184 6.88 8.28 -8.82
N ILE A 185 6.41 8.27 -7.57
CA ILE A 185 7.27 8.33 -6.37
C ILE A 185 8.24 7.15 -6.36
N LEU A 186 7.73 5.92 -6.47
CA LEU A 186 8.55 4.72 -6.37
C LEU A 186 9.54 4.62 -7.54
N ARG A 187 9.14 5.02 -8.76
CA ARG A 187 10.02 5.11 -9.93
C ARG A 187 11.18 6.09 -9.68
N ARG A 188 10.89 7.30 -9.17
CA ARG A 188 11.92 8.31 -8.86
C ARG A 188 12.90 7.80 -7.80
N PHE A 189 12.40 7.17 -6.74
CA PHE A 189 13.27 6.54 -5.73
C PHE A 189 14.17 5.45 -6.33
N MET A 190 13.63 4.55 -7.16
CA MET A 190 14.45 3.49 -7.77
C MET A 190 15.51 4.03 -8.72
N VAL A 191 15.19 5.05 -9.54
CA VAL A 191 16.17 5.74 -10.40
C VAL A 191 17.30 6.34 -9.56
N THR A 192 16.99 7.13 -8.53
CA THR A 192 18.03 7.71 -7.66
C THR A 192 18.83 6.66 -6.91
N ARG A 193 18.25 5.53 -6.51
CA ARG A 193 19.01 4.42 -5.91
C ARG A 193 19.92 3.72 -6.93
N LEU A 194 19.51 3.61 -8.19
CA LEU A 194 20.30 3.01 -9.26
C LEU A 194 21.51 3.88 -9.65
N GLU A 195 21.32 5.20 -9.74
CA GLU A 195 22.38 6.19 -10.01
C GLU A 195 23.52 6.09 -8.97
N ASN A 196 23.17 5.92 -7.69
CA ASN A 196 24.12 5.70 -6.60
C ASN A 196 24.90 4.37 -6.68
N LEU A 197 24.56 3.48 -7.62
CA LEU A 197 25.22 2.18 -7.86
C LEU A 197 25.82 2.09 -9.28
N HIS A 198 26.04 3.22 -9.97
CA HIS A 198 26.57 3.21 -11.34
C HIS A 198 27.96 2.53 -11.41
N ASP A 199 28.90 2.91 -10.54
CA ASP A 199 30.28 2.38 -10.43
C ASP A 199 30.38 0.94 -9.90
N VAL A 200 29.27 0.31 -9.50
CA VAL A 200 29.32 -1.05 -8.91
C VAL A 200 29.57 -2.09 -9.99
N HIS A 201 30.77 -2.69 -9.95
CA HIS A 201 31.20 -3.81 -10.79
C HIS A 201 30.46 -5.11 -10.48
N GLU A 202 30.34 -6.00 -11.47
CA GLU A 202 29.50 -7.20 -11.40
C GLU A 202 29.95 -8.21 -10.32
N ASP A 203 31.26 -8.32 -10.08
CA ASP A 203 31.85 -9.21 -9.06
C ASP A 203 31.59 -8.76 -7.61
N SER A 204 31.03 -7.56 -7.41
CA SER A 204 30.74 -7.03 -6.08
C SER A 204 29.43 -7.60 -5.54
N PRO A 205 29.34 -7.98 -4.25
CA PRO A 205 28.07 -8.31 -3.61
C PRO A 205 27.00 -7.21 -3.73
N ALA A 206 27.41 -5.94 -3.91
CA ALA A 206 26.50 -4.83 -4.15
C ALA A 206 25.82 -4.88 -5.54
N TYR A 207 26.34 -5.64 -6.50
CA TYR A 207 25.72 -5.82 -7.82
C TYR A 207 24.36 -6.53 -7.73
N GLY A 208 24.17 -7.40 -6.73
CA GLY A 208 22.86 -7.96 -6.42
C GLY A 208 21.82 -6.87 -6.13
N VAL A 209 22.19 -5.82 -5.38
CA VAL A 209 21.30 -4.68 -5.10
C VAL A 209 20.91 -3.95 -6.40
N LYS A 210 21.85 -3.83 -7.35
CA LYS A 210 21.63 -3.25 -8.68
C LYS A 210 20.63 -4.10 -9.49
N LYS A 211 20.83 -5.43 -9.57
CA LYS A 211 19.86 -6.38 -10.15
C LYS A 211 18.46 -6.26 -9.52
N ALA A 212 18.39 -6.19 -8.19
CA ALA A 212 17.12 -6.11 -7.47
C ALA A 212 16.36 -4.80 -7.77
N ILE A 213 17.06 -3.66 -7.88
CA ILE A 213 16.44 -2.38 -8.28
C ILE A 213 15.90 -2.48 -9.73
N LEU A 214 16.65 -3.08 -10.65
CA LEU A 214 16.22 -3.27 -12.04
C LEU A 214 14.95 -4.15 -12.10
N ALA A 215 14.91 -5.28 -11.39
CA ALA A 215 13.74 -6.13 -11.31
C ALA A 215 12.52 -5.40 -10.71
N ILE A 216 12.72 -4.55 -9.69
CA ILE A 216 11.66 -3.68 -9.16
C ILE A 216 11.18 -2.70 -10.23
N GLN A 217 12.07 -2.07 -11.01
CA GLN A 217 11.70 -1.13 -12.07
C GLN A 217 10.90 -1.79 -13.20
N ILE A 218 11.33 -2.97 -13.68
CA ILE A 218 10.60 -3.75 -14.69
C ILE A 218 9.19 -4.08 -14.19
N LYS A 219 9.08 -4.65 -12.97
CA LYS A 219 7.77 -4.99 -12.40
C LYS A 219 6.91 -3.75 -12.12
N LEU A 220 7.51 -2.63 -11.72
CA LEU A 220 6.81 -1.36 -11.53
C LEU A 220 6.23 -0.83 -12.85
N GLU A 221 6.97 -0.96 -13.95
CA GLU A 221 6.53 -0.54 -15.29
C GLU A 221 5.39 -1.39 -15.84
N LYS A 222 5.41 -2.72 -15.61
CA LYS A 222 4.30 -3.63 -15.93
C LYS A 222 2.98 -3.16 -15.30
N TYR A 223 2.96 -2.89 -13.99
CA TYR A 223 1.74 -2.43 -13.32
C TYR A 223 1.43 -0.94 -13.56
N GLU A 224 2.43 -0.08 -13.76
CA GLU A 224 2.19 1.32 -14.16
C GLU A 224 1.47 1.38 -15.52
N THR A 225 1.84 0.49 -16.45
CA THR A 225 1.18 0.37 -17.76
C THR A 225 -0.28 -0.11 -17.60
N LYS A 226 -0.53 -1.14 -16.76
CA LYS A 226 -1.90 -1.57 -16.42
C LYS A 226 -2.71 -0.44 -15.77
N ALA A 227 -2.12 0.35 -14.86
CA ALA A 227 -2.76 1.48 -14.21
C ALA A 227 -3.06 2.63 -15.20
N LYS A 228 -2.13 2.94 -16.11
CA LYS A 228 -2.31 3.94 -17.18
C LYS A 228 -3.38 3.54 -18.19
N ALA A 229 -3.56 2.25 -18.46
CA ALA A 229 -4.63 1.73 -19.33
C ALA A 229 -6.02 1.79 -18.67
N ASN A 230 -6.12 1.94 -17.35
CA ASN A 230 -7.40 1.99 -16.64
C ASN A 230 -7.97 3.42 -16.63
N LYS A 231 -8.99 3.66 -17.46
CA LYS A 231 -9.70 4.96 -17.54
C LYS A 231 -10.18 5.51 -16.20
N MET A 232 -10.57 4.66 -15.25
CA MET A 232 -11.04 5.08 -13.92
C MET A 232 -9.90 5.65 -13.08
N VAL A 233 -8.74 4.99 -13.09
CA VAL A 233 -7.51 5.45 -12.42
C VAL A 233 -7.05 6.79 -13.01
N VAL A 234 -7.04 6.90 -14.34
CA VAL A 234 -6.67 8.15 -15.03
C VAL A 234 -7.66 9.28 -14.73
N ALA A 235 -8.98 9.03 -14.84
CA ALA A 235 -10.01 10.02 -14.53
C ALA A 235 -9.97 10.48 -13.06
N ALA A 236 -9.82 9.55 -12.11
CA ALA A 236 -9.67 9.88 -10.69
C ALA A 236 -8.40 10.69 -10.42
N SER A 237 -7.28 10.34 -11.06
CA SER A 237 -6.02 11.10 -10.97
C SER A 237 -6.17 12.54 -11.50
N ILE A 238 -6.92 12.74 -12.58
CA ILE A 238 -7.24 14.08 -13.11
C ILE A 238 -8.19 14.85 -12.18
N LEU A 239 -9.13 14.17 -11.52
CA LEU A 239 -10.03 14.75 -10.50
C LEU A 239 -9.32 15.10 -9.19
N HIS A 240 -8.04 14.74 -9.01
CA HIS A 240 -7.24 15.29 -7.92
C HIS A 240 -6.82 16.75 -8.26
N PRO A 241 -7.28 17.77 -7.51
CA PRO A 241 -7.18 19.17 -7.96
C PRO A 241 -5.75 19.65 -8.24
N ARG A 242 -4.78 19.15 -7.46
CA ARG A 242 -3.35 19.44 -7.60
C ARG A 242 -2.68 18.78 -8.82
N ARG A 243 -3.31 17.77 -9.43
CA ARG A 243 -2.73 16.92 -10.51
C ARG A 243 -3.38 17.17 -11.89
N ARG A 244 -4.45 17.99 -11.95
CA ARG A 244 -5.25 18.24 -13.17
C ARG A 244 -4.54 19.00 -14.30
N ARG A 245 -3.57 19.89 -13.98
CA ARG A 245 -2.86 20.73 -14.98
C ARG A 245 -1.75 19.97 -15.72
N LYS A 246 -0.98 19.15 -15.00
CA LYS A 246 0.04 18.22 -15.55
C LYS A 246 -0.38 16.77 -15.20
N PRO A 247 -1.34 16.15 -15.92
CA PRO A 247 -1.81 14.79 -15.61
C PRO A 247 -0.68 13.75 -15.60
N LEU A 248 -0.77 12.78 -14.69
CA LEU A 248 0.24 11.71 -14.55
C LEU A 248 0.20 10.68 -15.69
N ALA A 249 -0.87 10.69 -16.49
CA ALA A 249 -1.04 9.88 -17.68
C ALA A 249 -2.00 10.57 -18.68
N PRO A 250 -1.83 10.36 -20.00
CA PRO A 250 -2.88 10.66 -20.97
C PRO A 250 -4.06 9.69 -20.80
N SER A 251 -5.20 9.95 -21.45
CA SER A 251 -6.27 8.96 -21.52
C SER A 251 -5.82 7.74 -22.36
N PRO A 252 -6.19 6.49 -21.99
CA PRO A 252 -5.84 5.28 -22.74
C PRO A 252 -6.18 5.35 -24.24
N ASP A 253 -7.31 5.97 -24.57
CA ASP A 253 -7.85 6.01 -25.94
C ASP A 253 -7.37 7.25 -26.73
N GLY A 254 -6.45 8.05 -26.17
CA GLY A 254 -5.96 9.29 -26.79
C GLY A 254 -6.96 10.47 -26.75
N GLU A 255 -8.13 10.28 -26.16
CA GLU A 255 -9.12 11.34 -25.90
C GLU A 255 -8.60 12.38 -24.89
N SER A 256 -9.11 13.62 -24.98
CA SER A 256 -8.70 14.70 -24.07
C SER A 256 -9.18 14.46 -22.64
N ALA A 257 -8.51 15.07 -21.65
CA ALA A 257 -8.96 15.04 -20.27
C ALA A 257 -10.41 15.56 -20.10
N SER A 258 -10.83 16.54 -20.90
CA SER A 258 -12.19 17.07 -20.88
C SER A 258 -13.20 16.04 -21.41
N ALA A 259 -12.88 15.35 -22.50
CA ALA A 259 -13.69 14.27 -23.06
C ALA A 259 -13.82 13.07 -22.10
N LEU A 260 -12.70 12.61 -21.52
CA LEU A 260 -12.70 11.51 -20.55
C LEU A 260 -13.58 11.82 -19.33
N LEU A 261 -13.44 13.01 -18.74
CA LEU A 261 -14.29 13.42 -17.61
C LEU A 261 -15.76 13.58 -18.02
N GLY A 262 -16.05 14.03 -19.25
CA GLY A 262 -17.40 14.10 -19.79
C GLY A 262 -18.06 12.73 -19.91
N VAL A 263 -17.35 11.75 -20.50
CA VAL A 263 -17.82 10.35 -20.62
C VAL A 263 -18.04 9.73 -19.23
N MET A 264 -17.15 9.98 -18.27
CA MET A 264 -17.32 9.49 -16.90
C MET A 264 -18.50 10.16 -16.17
N ALA A 265 -18.69 11.47 -16.33
CA ALA A 265 -19.84 12.18 -15.76
C ALA A 265 -21.16 11.69 -16.36
N ASP A 266 -21.21 11.45 -17.67
CA ASP A 266 -22.38 10.87 -18.34
C ASP A 266 -22.64 9.43 -17.86
N ARG A 267 -21.60 8.59 -17.69
CA ARG A 267 -21.72 7.20 -17.23
C ARG A 267 -22.22 7.07 -15.80
N PHE A 268 -21.69 7.88 -14.87
CA PHE A 268 -22.00 7.74 -13.43
C PHE A 268 -23.16 8.61 -12.95
N LEU A 269 -23.49 9.70 -13.65
CA LEU A 269 -24.49 10.67 -13.19
C LEU A 269 -25.66 10.85 -14.20
N GLY A 270 -25.57 10.26 -15.38
CA GLY A 270 -26.50 10.53 -16.48
C GLY A 270 -26.29 11.93 -17.08
N LYS A 271 -27.06 12.25 -18.13
CA LYS A 271 -27.00 13.53 -18.85
C LYS A 271 -27.94 14.57 -18.22
N GLU A 272 -27.39 15.57 -17.52
CA GLU A 272 -28.15 16.70 -16.95
C GLU A 272 -28.14 17.93 -17.89
N SER A 273 -29.26 18.65 -17.96
CA SER A 273 -29.38 19.96 -18.63
C SER A 273 -29.03 21.09 -17.66
N VAL A 274 -28.13 21.99 -18.05
CA VAL A 274 -27.44 22.92 -17.13
C VAL A 274 -28.23 24.18 -16.81
N GLN A 275 -28.22 24.62 -15.54
CA GLN A 275 -28.38 26.03 -15.15
C GLN A 275 -27.20 26.49 -14.28
N PRO A 276 -26.67 27.72 -14.45
CA PRO A 276 -25.45 28.19 -13.77
C PRO A 276 -25.71 28.87 -12.42
N SER A 277 -24.68 28.94 -11.56
CA SER A 277 -24.71 29.63 -10.25
C SER A 277 -23.38 30.38 -9.94
N PRO A 278 -23.37 31.40 -9.04
CA PRO A 278 -22.39 32.51 -9.07
C PRO A 278 -21.20 32.42 -8.08
N LYS A 279 -20.11 33.17 -8.36
CA LYS A 279 -18.71 33.09 -7.84
C LYS A 279 -18.44 33.57 -6.39
N PRO A 280 -17.33 33.15 -5.71
CA PRO A 280 -16.83 33.69 -4.43
C PRO A 280 -15.38 34.30 -4.52
N ARG A 281 -14.65 34.37 -3.39
CA ARG A 281 -13.51 35.27 -3.08
C ARG A 281 -12.31 34.57 -2.37
N ASN A 282 -11.11 35.18 -2.39
CA ASN A 282 -9.77 34.54 -2.28
C ASN A 282 -9.07 34.45 -0.87
N GLU A 283 -8.17 33.45 -0.75
CA GLU A 283 -6.75 33.42 -0.23
C GLU A 283 -6.32 33.89 1.18
N PRO A 284 -5.11 33.52 1.69
CA PRO A 284 -4.07 32.51 1.26
C PRO A 284 -3.77 31.47 2.41
N THR A 285 -2.75 30.56 2.46
CA THR A 285 -1.35 30.48 1.90
C THR A 285 -0.81 29.01 1.77
N SER A 286 0.49 28.71 2.07
CA SER A 286 1.13 27.38 1.88
C SER A 286 2.38 27.08 2.75
N VAL A 287 2.63 25.79 3.07
CA VAL A 287 3.93 25.14 3.41
C VAL A 287 3.87 23.61 3.15
N SER A 288 4.79 23.05 2.34
CA SER A 288 4.86 21.61 1.99
C SER A 288 5.43 20.71 3.11
N ARG A 289 5.03 19.43 3.11
CA ARG A 289 5.42 18.39 4.12
C ARG A 289 6.56 17.48 3.69
N TYR A 290 6.78 17.26 2.39
CA TYR A 290 7.80 16.34 1.89
C TYR A 290 8.99 17.17 1.40
N GLY A 291 10.13 17.04 2.09
CA GLY A 291 11.34 17.85 1.87
C GLY A 291 12.14 17.51 0.62
N VAL A 292 11.46 17.42 -0.52
CA VAL A 292 12.04 17.28 -1.86
C VAL A 292 11.22 18.16 -2.79
N ASP A 293 11.84 19.18 -3.37
CA ASP A 293 11.19 20.01 -4.38
C ASP A 293 11.05 19.21 -5.69
N ILE A 294 9.81 19.10 -6.17
CA ILE A 294 9.45 18.22 -7.30
C ILE A 294 9.55 18.96 -8.65
N ASP A 295 9.62 20.29 -8.63
CA ASP A 295 9.63 21.17 -9.81
C ASP A 295 11.00 21.88 -9.95
N SER A 296 12.09 21.13 -10.11
CA SER A 296 13.44 21.69 -10.33
C SER A 296 13.82 21.92 -11.80
N ASP A 297 12.89 21.68 -12.73
CA ASP A 297 13.06 21.86 -14.19
C ASP A 297 11.76 22.43 -14.79
N ASP A 298 11.54 23.75 -14.70
CA ASP A 298 10.52 24.48 -15.47
C ASP A 298 11.12 25.82 -15.95
N GLU A 299 11.15 26.05 -17.26
CA GLU A 299 11.11 27.40 -17.82
C GLU A 299 9.65 27.89 -17.75
N ASP A 300 9.42 29.07 -17.17
CA ASP A 300 8.09 29.58 -16.83
C ASP A 300 7.34 30.13 -18.07
N ASP A 301 6.36 29.37 -18.58
CA ASP A 301 5.38 29.84 -19.58
C ASP A 301 3.96 29.95 -18.96
N THR A 302 3.80 30.92 -18.06
CA THR A 302 2.51 31.25 -17.43
C THR A 302 1.58 32.07 -18.34
N THR A 303 1.01 31.44 -19.37
CA THR A 303 -0.10 32.04 -20.14
C THR A 303 -1.47 31.80 -19.48
N VAL A 304 -1.89 32.73 -18.61
CA VAL A 304 -3.20 32.69 -17.93
C VAL A 304 -4.34 33.00 -18.91
N THR A 305 -4.91 31.95 -19.51
CA THR A 305 -6.08 32.06 -20.40
C THR A 305 -7.36 32.18 -19.58
N VAL A 306 -8.03 33.33 -19.64
CA VAL A 306 -9.29 33.58 -18.92
C VAL A 306 -10.45 32.79 -19.55
N PRO A 307 -11.17 31.92 -18.80
CA PRO A 307 -12.27 31.14 -19.38
C PRO A 307 -13.50 31.99 -19.73
N ASP A 308 -14.07 31.74 -20.91
CA ASP A 308 -15.27 32.39 -21.45
C ASP A 308 -16.55 32.07 -20.61
N PRO A 309 -17.59 32.94 -20.56
CA PRO A 309 -18.82 32.66 -19.82
C PRO A 309 -19.61 31.42 -20.30
N SER A 310 -19.33 30.88 -21.49
CA SER A 310 -19.91 29.62 -21.97
C SER A 310 -19.07 28.37 -21.65
N SER A 311 -17.93 28.51 -20.96
CA SER A 311 -17.03 27.38 -20.64
C SER A 311 -17.76 26.28 -19.87
N SER A 312 -17.54 25.02 -20.25
CA SER A 312 -18.12 23.91 -19.50
C SER A 312 -17.52 23.83 -18.09
N GLU A 313 -18.24 23.19 -17.17
CA GLU A 313 -17.77 22.92 -15.82
C GLU A 313 -16.39 22.22 -15.82
N ILE A 314 -16.16 21.38 -16.82
CA ILE A 314 -14.92 20.61 -17.00
C ILE A 314 -13.77 21.51 -17.43
N ASP A 315 -14.02 22.45 -18.35
CA ASP A 315 -12.98 23.38 -18.81
C ASP A 315 -12.65 24.41 -17.72
N ILE A 316 -13.64 24.83 -16.93
CA ILE A 316 -13.43 25.65 -15.72
C ILE A 316 -12.54 24.91 -14.71
N TYR A 317 -12.77 23.62 -14.48
CA TYR A 317 -11.92 22.80 -13.60
C TYR A 317 -10.50 22.65 -14.17
N LEU A 318 -10.35 22.25 -15.43
CA LEU A 318 -9.06 21.95 -16.06
C LEU A 318 -8.18 23.19 -16.27
N SER A 319 -8.76 24.37 -16.56
CA SER A 319 -8.03 25.65 -16.54
C SER A 319 -7.35 25.93 -15.18
N GLY A 320 -7.83 25.27 -14.12
CA GLY A 320 -7.33 25.43 -12.77
C GLY A 320 -7.67 26.77 -12.14
N ARG A 321 -8.75 27.43 -12.60
CA ARG A 321 -9.27 28.70 -12.09
C ARG A 321 -9.50 28.73 -10.56
N TYR A 322 -9.74 27.58 -9.95
CA TYR A 322 -9.82 27.41 -8.50
C TYR A 322 -8.58 26.66 -8.03
N GLU A 323 -7.59 27.37 -7.49
CA GLU A 323 -6.31 26.76 -7.14
C GLU A 323 -6.39 25.88 -5.89
N TRP A 324 -5.35 25.06 -5.70
CA TRP A 324 -5.15 24.28 -4.49
C TRP A 324 -4.25 25.09 -3.55
N THR A 325 -4.73 25.37 -2.34
CA THR A 325 -3.95 25.92 -1.23
C THR A 325 -3.78 24.85 -0.14
N ASP A 326 -2.79 24.98 0.73
CA ASP A 326 -2.55 23.95 1.76
C ASP A 326 -3.60 23.97 2.89
N ASP A 327 -4.50 24.96 2.89
CA ASP A 327 -5.68 25.04 3.76
C ASP A 327 -6.64 23.85 3.56
N TYR A 328 -6.61 23.23 2.36
CA TYR A 328 -7.38 22.02 2.06
C TYR A 328 -6.73 20.73 2.61
N GLY A 329 -5.53 20.84 3.20
CA GLY A 329 -4.78 19.73 3.78
C GLY A 329 -3.64 19.21 2.88
N PRO A 330 -2.99 18.10 3.27
CA PRO A 330 -1.89 17.52 2.49
C PRO A 330 -2.37 16.97 1.13
N ASP A 331 -1.45 16.89 0.16
CA ASP A 331 -1.63 16.27 -1.17
C ASP A 331 -2.01 14.79 -1.04
N THR A 332 -3.31 14.57 -0.86
CA THR A 332 -3.95 13.30 -0.52
C THR A 332 -5.39 13.33 -1.02
N THR A 333 -5.96 12.16 -1.32
CA THR A 333 -7.39 12.03 -1.65
C THR A 333 -8.31 12.71 -0.63
N LYS A 334 -7.99 12.68 0.68
CA LYS A 334 -8.79 13.35 1.71
C LYS A 334 -8.80 14.88 1.56
N GLY A 335 -7.67 15.48 1.20
CA GLY A 335 -7.60 16.90 0.84
C GLY A 335 -8.37 17.18 -0.46
N ALA A 336 -8.28 16.31 -1.46
CA ALA A 336 -9.06 16.41 -2.69
C ALA A 336 -10.57 16.41 -2.44
N LEU A 337 -11.08 15.48 -1.63
CA LEU A 337 -12.48 15.43 -1.20
C LEU A 337 -12.90 16.69 -0.41
N THR A 338 -12.00 17.23 0.42
CA THR A 338 -12.22 18.48 1.16
C THR A 338 -12.33 19.68 0.22
N TRP A 339 -11.44 19.79 -0.76
CA TRP A 339 -11.48 20.79 -1.82
C TRP A 339 -12.78 20.69 -2.63
N TRP A 340 -13.16 19.48 -3.08
CA TRP A 340 -14.39 19.24 -3.84
C TRP A 340 -15.65 19.62 -3.06
N ARG A 341 -15.69 19.36 -1.74
CA ARG A 341 -16.81 19.77 -0.88
C ARG A 341 -17.00 21.30 -0.88
N GLN A 342 -15.91 22.06 -0.82
CA GLN A 342 -15.97 23.53 -0.80
C GLN A 342 -16.33 24.12 -2.18
N HIS A 343 -15.92 23.46 -3.26
CA HIS A 343 -16.16 23.91 -4.63
C HIS A 343 -17.43 23.32 -5.28
N ALA A 344 -18.18 22.46 -4.59
CA ALA A 344 -19.36 21.77 -5.11
C ALA A 344 -20.48 22.69 -5.62
N GLN A 345 -20.58 23.92 -5.10
CA GLN A 345 -21.54 24.92 -5.61
C GLN A 345 -21.14 25.55 -6.97
N PHE A 346 -19.86 25.46 -7.35
CA PHE A 346 -19.34 25.97 -8.64
C PHE A 346 -19.07 24.86 -9.65
N LEU A 347 -18.77 23.66 -9.14
CA LEU A 347 -18.50 22.46 -9.92
C LEU A 347 -19.41 21.31 -9.41
N PRO A 348 -20.74 21.43 -9.55
CA PRO A 348 -21.69 20.50 -8.92
C PRO A 348 -21.66 19.10 -9.52
N ARG A 349 -21.45 18.95 -10.83
CA ARG A 349 -21.49 17.64 -11.50
C ARG A 349 -20.16 16.90 -11.31
N LEU A 350 -19.04 17.61 -11.42
CA LEU A 350 -17.71 17.07 -11.13
C LEU A 350 -17.49 16.82 -9.64
N ALA A 351 -18.08 17.60 -8.73
CA ALA A 351 -18.01 17.27 -7.31
C ALA A 351 -18.72 15.95 -6.98
N LYS A 352 -19.88 15.67 -7.60
CA LYS A 352 -20.54 14.36 -7.52
C LYS A 352 -19.65 13.25 -8.09
N LEU A 353 -19.09 13.44 -9.29
CA LEU A 353 -18.20 12.45 -9.94
C LEU A 353 -16.93 12.18 -9.11
N ALA A 354 -16.31 13.23 -8.58
CA ALA A 354 -15.14 13.13 -7.73
C ALA A 354 -15.44 12.41 -6.42
N GLN A 355 -16.59 12.67 -5.78
CA GLN A 355 -17.00 11.90 -4.59
C GLN A 355 -17.14 10.40 -4.89
N ILE A 356 -17.61 10.02 -6.07
CA ILE A 356 -17.70 8.60 -6.49
C ILE A 356 -16.29 8.03 -6.72
N LEU A 357 -15.49 8.64 -7.60
CA LEU A 357 -14.21 8.07 -8.03
C LEU A 357 -13.12 8.13 -6.95
N LEU A 358 -13.07 9.20 -6.15
CA LEU A 358 -12.13 9.35 -5.05
C LEU A 358 -12.49 8.52 -3.81
N ALA A 359 -13.71 7.96 -3.73
CA ALA A 359 -14.09 7.03 -2.68
C ALA A 359 -13.66 5.57 -2.96
N VAL A 360 -13.26 5.25 -4.20
CA VAL A 360 -12.80 3.89 -4.55
C VAL A 360 -11.38 3.68 -3.99
N PRO A 361 -11.18 2.73 -3.07
CA PRO A 361 -9.89 2.53 -2.44
C PRO A 361 -8.86 1.95 -3.42
N SER A 362 -7.59 2.28 -3.22
CA SER A 362 -6.48 1.78 -4.05
C SER A 362 -6.15 0.30 -3.85
N THR A 363 -6.70 -0.38 -2.83
CA THR A 363 -6.38 -1.77 -2.50
C THR A 363 -7.43 -2.44 -1.61
N THR A 364 -7.49 -3.77 -1.69
CA THR A 364 -8.25 -4.69 -0.82
C THR A 364 -7.82 -4.66 0.66
N ALA A 365 -6.66 -4.08 0.99
CA ALA A 365 -6.14 -4.08 2.36
C ALA A 365 -7.09 -3.45 3.41
N ILE A 366 -8.03 -2.58 2.99
CA ILE A 366 -9.11 -2.10 3.87
C ILE A 366 -10.03 -3.25 4.30
N ALA A 367 -10.47 -4.08 3.35
CA ALA A 367 -11.30 -5.25 3.61
C ALA A 367 -10.53 -6.32 4.41
N GLU A 368 -9.26 -6.56 4.09
CA GLU A 368 -8.38 -7.48 4.84
C GLU A 368 -8.22 -7.05 6.31
N ARG A 369 -8.04 -5.76 6.58
CA ARG A 369 -8.08 -5.23 7.96
C ARG A 369 -9.44 -5.44 8.61
N GLY A 370 -10.54 -5.34 7.87
CA GLY A 370 -11.88 -5.73 8.34
C GLY A 370 -11.94 -7.20 8.75
N PHE A 371 -11.54 -8.12 7.88
CA PHE A 371 -11.50 -9.56 8.16
C PHE A 371 -10.52 -9.93 9.29
N SER A 372 -9.46 -9.16 9.51
CA SER A 372 -8.57 -9.37 10.67
C SER A 372 -9.30 -9.22 12.02
N HIS A 373 -10.33 -8.38 12.09
CA HIS A 373 -11.21 -8.29 13.28
C HIS A 373 -12.11 -9.52 13.42
N ALA A 374 -12.54 -10.12 12.30
CA ALA A 374 -13.30 -11.36 12.33
C ALA A 374 -12.51 -12.51 12.99
N GLY A 375 -11.18 -12.52 12.90
CA GLY A 375 -10.31 -13.47 13.62
C GLY A 375 -10.42 -13.44 15.16
N ILE A 376 -11.01 -12.40 15.76
CA ILE A 376 -11.33 -12.36 17.20
C ILE A 376 -12.53 -13.28 17.51
N PHE A 377 -13.48 -13.36 16.57
CA PHE A 377 -14.72 -14.13 16.64
C PHE A 377 -14.49 -15.56 16.12
N CYS A 378 -13.79 -15.69 14.99
CA CYS A 378 -13.36 -16.92 14.34
C CYS A 378 -12.08 -17.47 14.98
N SER A 379 -12.21 -18.10 16.15
CA SER A 379 -11.11 -18.83 16.78
C SER A 379 -11.47 -20.31 16.95
N PRO A 380 -10.53 -21.26 16.99
CA PRO A 380 -10.81 -22.69 17.20
C PRO A 380 -11.52 -23.04 18.53
N ARG A 381 -11.75 -22.05 19.40
CA ARG A 381 -12.46 -22.17 20.68
C ARG A 381 -13.77 -21.38 20.72
N ARG A 382 -14.20 -20.77 19.61
CA ARG A 382 -15.42 -19.95 19.47
C ARG A 382 -16.10 -20.25 18.14
N ASN A 383 -17.12 -21.11 18.18
CA ASN A 383 -17.91 -21.47 17.02
C ASN A 383 -19.13 -20.56 16.93
N LEU A 384 -18.93 -19.34 16.43
CA LEU A 384 -20.03 -18.45 16.05
C LEU A 384 -20.50 -18.80 14.63
N GLY A 385 -21.81 -18.73 14.37
CA GLY A 385 -22.36 -18.93 13.03
C GLY A 385 -21.99 -17.78 12.08
N ALA A 386 -22.00 -18.05 10.77
CA ALA A 386 -21.60 -17.08 9.74
C ALA A 386 -22.33 -15.73 9.87
N ASN A 387 -23.65 -15.76 10.11
CA ASN A 387 -24.47 -14.56 10.33
C ASN A 387 -23.98 -13.74 11.54
N SER A 388 -23.65 -14.39 12.66
CA SER A 388 -23.13 -13.72 13.86
C SER A 388 -21.75 -13.13 13.64
N ILE A 389 -20.86 -13.83 12.92
CA ILE A 389 -19.53 -13.32 12.54
C ILE A 389 -19.67 -12.08 11.66
N THR A 390 -20.56 -12.13 10.66
CA THR A 390 -20.84 -11.02 9.75
C THR A 390 -21.38 -9.82 10.51
N MET A 391 -22.44 -9.99 11.31
CA MET A 391 -23.01 -8.90 12.12
C MET A 391 -21.97 -8.28 13.07
N LEU A 392 -21.20 -9.09 13.81
CA LEU A 392 -20.20 -8.58 14.74
C LEU A 392 -19.06 -7.83 14.02
N THR A 393 -18.64 -8.30 12.86
CA THR A 393 -17.61 -7.64 12.04
C THR A 393 -18.13 -6.32 11.48
N THR A 394 -19.34 -6.30 10.92
CA THR A 394 -20.00 -5.07 10.43
C THR A 394 -20.23 -4.06 11.54
N CYS A 395 -20.78 -4.46 12.69
CA CYS A 395 -20.95 -3.57 13.84
C CYS A 395 -19.61 -3.01 14.33
N LYS A 396 -18.55 -3.82 14.35
CA LYS A 396 -17.20 -3.39 14.74
C LYS A 396 -16.65 -2.34 13.77
N LEU A 397 -16.78 -2.56 12.47
CA LEU A 397 -16.34 -1.64 11.42
C LEU A 397 -17.13 -0.32 11.46
N LEU A 398 -18.46 -0.37 11.53
CA LEU A 398 -19.31 0.82 11.66
C LEU A 398 -18.90 1.66 12.88
N THR A 399 -18.74 1.03 14.04
CA THR A 399 -18.34 1.72 15.28
C THR A 399 -16.95 2.36 15.13
N GLN A 400 -16.01 1.71 14.44
CA GLN A 400 -14.67 2.27 14.16
C GLN A 400 -14.71 3.45 13.17
N SER A 401 -15.64 3.44 12.22
CA SER A 401 -15.92 4.57 11.31
C SER A 401 -16.69 5.71 11.97
N GLY A 402 -16.98 5.63 13.28
CA GLY A 402 -17.66 6.69 14.04
C GLY A 402 -19.18 6.61 14.05
N PHE A 403 -19.79 5.54 13.52
CA PHE A 403 -21.22 5.28 13.69
C PHE A 403 -21.51 4.93 15.15
N ASP A 404 -22.31 5.76 15.80
CA ASP A 404 -22.77 5.55 17.16
C ASP A 404 -24.29 5.28 17.14
N PRO A 405 -24.74 4.03 17.33
CA PRO A 405 -26.17 3.69 17.31
C PRO A 405 -26.96 4.32 18.45
N TYR A 406 -26.31 4.98 19.41
CA TYR A 406 -26.94 5.67 20.54
C TYR A 406 -26.87 7.20 20.43
N LYS A 407 -26.20 7.75 19.39
CA LYS A 407 -26.40 9.15 18.99
C LYS A 407 -27.74 9.29 18.29
N ILE A 408 -28.78 9.50 19.10
CA ILE A 408 -30.02 10.12 18.64
C ILE A 408 -29.65 11.55 18.19
N ASP A 409 -29.99 11.92 16.96
CA ASP A 409 -29.72 13.24 16.38
C ASP A 409 -30.33 14.36 17.23
N ASN A 410 -29.51 14.87 18.15
CA ASN A 410 -29.79 16.05 18.95
C ASN A 410 -28.59 16.99 18.85
N GLN A 411 -28.74 17.92 17.91
CA GLN A 411 -27.95 19.15 17.71
C GLN A 411 -26.60 18.98 17.00
N GLU A 412 -26.51 19.69 15.87
CA GLU A 412 -25.27 20.14 15.27
C GLU A 412 -24.45 20.90 16.33
N ALA A 413 -23.31 20.34 16.72
CA ALA A 413 -22.32 21.00 17.56
C ALA A 413 -20.93 20.77 16.99
N ASP A 414 -20.48 21.76 16.24
CA ASP A 414 -19.16 21.82 15.62
C ASP A 414 -18.08 21.53 16.66
N THR A 415 -17.47 20.35 16.57
CA THR A 415 -16.37 19.94 17.46
C THR A 415 -15.27 19.31 16.61
N PRO A 416 -14.07 19.91 16.52
CA PRO A 416 -13.02 19.39 15.65
C PRO A 416 -12.63 17.98 16.12
N ALA A 417 -12.62 17.04 15.18
CA ALA A 417 -12.26 15.65 15.46
C ALA A 417 -10.89 15.59 16.14
N ARG A 418 -10.84 15.07 17.37
CA ARG A 418 -9.57 14.87 18.09
C ARG A 418 -8.69 13.95 17.25
N ASN A 419 -7.54 14.44 16.81
CA ASN A 419 -6.52 13.67 16.11
C ASN A 419 -6.20 12.40 16.91
N SER A 420 -6.72 11.26 16.46
CA SER A 420 -6.41 9.95 17.02
C SER A 420 -5.07 9.48 16.47
N THR A 421 -3.98 10.06 16.98
CA THR A 421 -2.63 9.50 16.81
C THR A 421 -2.59 8.11 17.41
N TRP A 422 -2.60 7.09 16.55
CA TRP A 422 -2.53 5.68 16.92
C TRP A 422 -1.20 5.37 17.60
N THR A 423 -1.20 5.46 18.93
CA THR A 423 -0.06 5.03 19.75
C THR A 423 -0.19 3.53 20.00
N THR A 424 0.76 2.75 19.50
CA THR A 424 0.81 1.29 19.69
C THR A 424 1.20 0.92 21.13
N ALA A 425 0.24 1.05 22.04
CA ALA A 425 0.39 0.64 23.43
C ALA A 425 0.49 -0.89 23.53
N THR A 426 1.61 -1.35 24.09
CA THR A 426 1.93 -2.77 24.26
C THR A 426 0.98 -3.45 25.26
N THR A 427 0.40 -4.58 24.89
CA THR A 427 -0.45 -5.39 25.79
C THR A 427 0.38 -6.00 26.93
N ALA A 428 0.41 -5.34 28.08
CA ALA A 428 0.75 -5.99 29.35
C ALA A 428 -0.46 -6.80 29.83
N GLY A 429 -0.29 -8.11 30.01
CA GLY A 429 -1.36 -8.98 30.50
C GLY A 429 -1.72 -8.70 31.97
N PRO A 430 -2.97 -8.94 32.40
CA PRO A 430 -3.37 -8.73 33.78
C PRO A 430 -2.66 -9.73 34.71
N SER A 431 -2.07 -9.20 35.79
CA SER A 431 -1.37 -9.99 36.80
C SER A 431 -2.35 -10.83 37.63
N ILE A 432 -1.94 -12.05 37.97
CA ILE A 432 -2.69 -12.94 38.87
C ILE A 432 -2.67 -12.35 40.28
N SER A 433 -3.87 -12.09 40.83
CA SER A 433 -4.05 -11.75 42.25
C SER A 433 -4.55 -12.99 43.00
N GLN A 434 -3.63 -13.74 43.61
CA GLN A 434 -3.99 -14.72 44.65
C GLN A 434 -4.33 -13.99 45.97
N ARG A 435 -5.48 -14.33 46.57
CA ARG A 435 -5.77 -14.20 48.01
C ARG A 435 -6.97 -15.09 48.38
N PRO A 436 -7.06 -15.54 49.65
CA PRO A 436 -6.00 -15.95 50.57
C PRO A 436 -5.76 -17.47 50.51
#